data_AF-A0A954C5X7-F1
#
_entry.id   AF-A0A954C5X7-F1
#
_cell.length_a   1.000
_cell.length_b   1.000
_cell.length_c   1.000
_cell.angle_alpha   90.00
_cell.angle_beta   90.00
_cell.angle_gamma   90.00
#
_symmetry.space_group_name_H-M   'P 1'
#
loop_
_entity.id
_entity.type
_entity.pdbx_description
1 polymer ?
#
loop_
_entity_poly.entity_id
_entity_poly.type
_entity_poly.pdbx_seq_one_letter_code
_entity_poly.pdbx_strand_id
1 'polypeptide(L)'
;MTHHKLRAIGDMLREEESRFIGYPEIERKSKELGFGVTVRTLRFYVDESILPPPKKVGKAPVYEEEWILNALLSIHLMKTRLSRSLTEIRTVLGRLQEDPTHLADKLSVLYEEYVRTEQLKPLERSGLQDTFFALLCGKVGPGVQPSELRLTCLADTILESGRWEGERWIPPSERAILIKQGLIDGPTPEDLDLNDDEEGPAEDSERASLDGPSLEPPPPPPTPPPAGAITAARARAVEEAFTARFELAFEVLGRVHCPLDGKAYKAGPRERTLIKRDQSGRVVDLMKRCRVYDRSLLDEIPLNEVREYQVFQRSLFGRGELKVVVAAVCVSPLEPLITERHANEPLGLLEAERILDGLSTQDGVFYYVGILSPVGWDKSARERVPSRRNTLVCLVEPRDDGSWTRHRPDDPRWAGVDRVFDPETDREKIDRVGEFLLEALKPKGEFLILKNLEEDLDVPAPFVSAAVEEVLVMDRELEVAECGGRHIIKRRRL
;
A
#
# COMPACT_ATOMS: atom_id res chain seq x y z
N MET A 1 38.33 55.23 -9.23
CA MET A 1 37.48 54.34 -10.05
C MET A 1 36.44 55.18 -10.77
N THR A 2 36.25 54.99 -12.07
CA THR A 2 35.30 55.78 -12.88
C THR A 2 33.85 55.42 -12.55
N HIS A 3 32.95 56.42 -12.53
CA HIS A 3 31.53 56.31 -12.19
C HIS A 3 30.77 55.21 -12.98
N HIS A 4 31.28 54.83 -14.15
CA HIS A 4 30.78 53.74 -14.98
C HIS A 4 31.04 52.34 -14.38
N LYS A 5 32.17 52.11 -13.70
CA LYS A 5 32.46 50.82 -13.06
C LYS A 5 31.55 50.57 -11.85
N LEU A 6 31.26 51.62 -11.06
CA LEU A 6 30.33 51.52 -9.93
C LEU A 6 28.89 51.24 -10.38
N ARG A 7 28.46 51.82 -11.51
CA ARG A 7 27.14 51.55 -12.08
C ARG A 7 27.02 50.11 -12.58
N ALA A 8 28.01 49.61 -13.31
CA ALA A 8 28.04 48.23 -13.79
C ALA A 8 28.02 47.22 -12.63
N ILE A 9 28.78 47.47 -11.55
CA ILE A 9 28.73 46.64 -10.34
C ILE A 9 27.34 46.69 -9.69
N GLY A 10 26.71 47.86 -9.61
CA GLY A 10 25.36 48.01 -9.04
C GLY A 10 24.23 47.41 -9.89
N ASP A 11 24.43 47.26 -11.20
CA ASP A 11 23.51 46.55 -12.09
C ASP A 11 23.71 45.04 -11.96
N MET A 12 24.96 44.55 -11.92
CA MET A 12 25.27 43.15 -11.65
C MET A 12 24.73 42.67 -10.28
N LEU A 13 24.89 43.48 -9.23
CA LEU A 13 24.37 43.15 -7.90
C LEU A 13 22.84 43.12 -7.88
N ARG A 14 22.15 43.98 -8.64
CA ARG A 14 20.68 43.94 -8.76
C ARG A 14 20.21 42.72 -9.52
N GLU A 15 20.95 42.32 -10.56
CA GLU A 15 20.68 41.09 -11.30
C GLU A 15 20.89 39.86 -10.40
N GLU A 16 21.94 39.84 -9.59
CA GLU A 16 22.22 38.78 -8.63
C GLU A 16 21.17 38.72 -7.50
N GLU A 17 20.74 39.87 -6.96
CA GLU A 17 19.65 39.96 -5.99
C GLU A 17 18.32 39.47 -6.55
N SER A 18 18.06 39.70 -7.85
CA SER A 18 16.81 39.27 -8.50
C SER A 18 16.65 37.75 -8.61
N ARG A 19 17.74 36.99 -8.47
CA ARG A 19 17.71 35.51 -8.44
C ARG A 19 17.18 34.96 -7.12
N PHE A 20 17.15 35.78 -6.07
CA PHE A 20 16.73 35.35 -4.74
C PHE A 20 15.27 35.67 -4.49
N ILE A 21 14.49 34.65 -4.14
CA ILE A 21 13.07 34.78 -3.82
C ILE A 21 12.79 34.40 -2.37
N GLY A 22 11.88 35.14 -1.74
CA GLY A 22 11.41 34.88 -0.37
C GLY A 22 10.25 33.88 -0.33
N TYR A 23 9.89 33.42 0.87
CA TYR A 23 8.84 32.40 1.04
C TYR A 23 7.49 32.70 0.38
N PRO A 24 6.94 33.93 0.42
CA PRO A 24 5.65 34.22 -0.25
C PRO A 24 5.72 34.04 -1.77
N GLU A 25 6.86 34.37 -2.37
CA GLU A 25 7.08 34.23 -3.81
C GLU A 25 7.25 32.76 -4.21
N ILE A 26 7.98 31.99 -3.39
CA ILE A 26 8.11 30.53 -3.54
C ILE A 26 6.73 29.85 -3.46
N GLU A 27 5.88 30.24 -2.52
CA GLU A 27 4.51 29.70 -2.41
C GLU A 27 3.68 30.01 -3.65
N ARG A 28 3.75 31.24 -4.17
CA ARG A 28 3.05 31.63 -5.40
C ARG A 28 3.53 30.80 -6.60
N LYS A 29 4.84 30.77 -6.86
CA LYS A 29 5.43 30.05 -8.01
C LYS A 29 5.22 28.55 -7.91
N SER A 30 5.38 27.95 -6.73
CA SER A 30 5.12 26.51 -6.55
C SER A 30 3.66 26.13 -6.82
N LYS A 31 2.71 27.03 -6.52
CA LYS A 31 1.29 26.86 -6.85
C LYS A 31 1.03 26.97 -8.36
N GLU A 32 1.69 27.90 -9.04
CA GLU A 32 1.62 28.05 -10.51
C GLU A 32 2.19 26.81 -11.23
N LEU A 33 3.25 26.22 -10.69
CA LEU A 33 3.85 24.97 -11.20
C LEU A 33 3.08 23.70 -10.80
N GLY A 34 2.00 23.82 -10.01
CA GLY A 34 1.08 22.72 -9.71
C GLY A 34 1.43 21.83 -8.50
N PHE A 35 2.50 22.13 -7.74
CA PHE A 35 2.86 21.38 -6.53
C PHE A 35 2.59 22.12 -5.20
N GLY A 36 2.24 23.42 -5.25
CA GLY A 36 1.49 24.14 -4.21
C GLY A 36 2.05 24.09 -2.78
N VAL A 37 3.31 24.50 -2.59
CA VAL A 37 3.99 24.44 -1.28
C VAL A 37 3.71 25.71 -0.49
N THR A 38 3.10 25.57 0.69
CA THR A 38 2.80 26.73 1.56
C THR A 38 4.04 27.24 2.30
N VAL A 39 4.05 28.51 2.72
CA VAL A 39 5.08 29.05 3.63
C VAL A 39 5.27 28.20 4.89
N ARG A 40 4.19 27.62 5.44
CA ARG A 40 4.25 26.73 6.60
C ARG A 40 5.03 25.44 6.28
N THR A 41 4.78 24.86 5.11
CA THR A 41 5.47 23.66 4.63
C THR A 41 6.95 23.93 4.38
N LEU A 42 7.30 25.10 3.83
CA LEU A 42 8.71 25.50 3.67
C LEU A 42 9.45 25.55 5.00
N ARG A 43 8.85 26.18 6.02
CA ARG A 43 9.45 26.23 7.37
C ARG A 43 9.64 24.84 7.95
N PHE A 44 8.63 23.98 7.83
CA PHE A 44 8.73 22.58 8.26
C PHE A 44 9.90 21.86 7.57
N TYR A 45 10.09 22.03 6.26
CA TYR A 45 11.22 21.39 5.56
C TYR A 45 12.58 21.92 6.03
N VAL A 46 12.68 23.20 6.40
CA VAL A 46 13.91 23.74 6.98
C VAL A 46 14.13 23.22 8.40
N ASP A 47 13.09 23.20 9.24
CA ASP A 47 13.14 22.76 10.63
C ASP A 47 13.54 21.26 10.72
N GLU A 48 13.04 20.43 9.80
CA GLU A 48 13.36 18.99 9.73
C GLU A 48 14.68 18.68 8.99
N SER A 49 15.44 19.72 8.62
CA SER A 49 16.68 19.62 7.84
C SER A 49 16.51 18.92 6.49
N ILE A 50 15.31 18.98 5.89
CA ILE A 50 15.05 18.49 4.53
C ILE A 50 15.59 19.49 3.50
N LEU A 51 15.39 20.78 3.77
CA LEU A 51 16.00 21.88 3.02
C LEU A 51 17.11 22.51 3.87
N PRO A 52 18.18 23.01 3.23
CA PRO A 52 19.20 23.78 3.93
C PRO A 52 18.60 25.09 4.47
N PRO A 53 19.19 25.67 5.53
CA PRO A 53 18.74 26.96 6.03
C PRO A 53 18.83 28.04 4.93
N PRO A 54 17.84 28.93 4.81
CA PRO A 54 17.82 29.97 3.78
C PRO A 54 18.94 30.99 3.99
N LYS A 55 19.40 31.60 2.89
CA LYS A 55 20.27 32.78 2.96
C LYS A 55 19.48 33.96 3.54
N LYS A 56 20.17 34.91 4.18
CA LYS A 56 19.55 36.13 4.71
C LYS A 56 19.92 37.31 3.84
N VAL A 57 18.95 37.93 3.19
CA VAL A 57 19.10 39.24 2.53
C VAL A 57 18.31 40.25 3.37
N GLY A 58 19.05 41.07 4.12
CA GLY A 58 18.47 41.88 5.19
C GLY A 58 17.84 41.02 6.29
N LYS A 59 16.53 41.15 6.50
CA LYS A 59 15.76 40.34 7.48
C LYS A 59 14.96 39.20 6.84
N ALA A 60 14.92 39.12 5.52
CA ALA A 60 14.11 38.14 4.82
C ALA A 60 14.92 36.85 4.55
N PRO A 61 14.37 35.66 4.86
CA PRO A 61 14.93 34.40 4.39
C PRO A 61 14.65 34.26 2.89
N VAL A 62 15.71 33.98 2.12
CA VAL A 62 15.64 33.83 0.66
C VAL A 62 16.39 32.60 0.18
N TYR A 63 15.94 32.06 -0.94
CA TYR A 63 16.65 31.04 -1.71
C TYR A 63 16.86 31.52 -3.14
N GLU A 64 17.84 30.95 -3.82
CA GLU A 64 17.94 31.08 -5.28
C GLU A 64 16.73 30.38 -5.93
N GLU A 65 16.06 31.08 -6.84
CA GLU A 65 14.77 30.69 -7.41
C GLU A 65 14.83 29.31 -8.09
N GLU A 66 15.77 29.11 -9.01
CA GLU A 66 15.87 27.86 -9.76
C GLU A 66 16.17 26.69 -8.83
N TRP A 67 17.11 26.88 -7.90
CA TRP A 67 17.49 25.88 -6.92
C TRP A 67 16.30 25.44 -6.07
N ILE A 68 15.57 26.39 -5.47
CA ILE A 68 14.48 26.05 -4.53
C ILE A 68 13.29 25.43 -5.25
N LEU A 69 12.93 25.90 -6.45
CA LEU A 69 11.81 25.34 -7.19
C LEU A 69 12.09 23.91 -7.64
N ASN A 70 13.32 23.61 -8.09
CA ASN A 70 13.72 22.25 -8.46
C ASN A 70 13.84 21.31 -7.24
N ALA A 71 14.34 21.82 -6.11
CA ALA A 71 14.35 21.05 -4.86
C ALA A 71 12.92 20.70 -4.40
N LEU A 72 11.99 21.66 -4.45
CA LEU A 72 10.59 21.43 -4.08
C LEU A 72 9.87 20.51 -5.06
N LEU A 73 10.13 20.64 -6.37
CA LEU A 73 9.62 19.72 -7.38
C LEU A 73 10.11 18.29 -7.10
N SER A 74 11.39 18.12 -6.80
CA SER A 74 11.98 16.83 -6.42
C SER A 74 11.29 16.23 -5.18
N ILE A 75 11.09 17.04 -4.12
CA ILE A 75 10.35 16.61 -2.92
C ILE A 75 8.92 16.18 -3.28
N HIS A 76 8.23 16.94 -4.13
CA HIS A 76 6.88 16.63 -4.55
C HIS A 76 6.81 15.30 -5.32
N LEU A 77 7.69 15.11 -6.31
CA LEU A 77 7.76 13.87 -7.10
C LEU A 77 8.07 12.67 -6.20
N MET A 78 9.10 12.77 -5.36
CA MET A 78 9.48 11.72 -4.42
C MET A 78 8.32 11.35 -3.48
N LYS A 79 7.66 12.34 -2.87
CA LYS A 79 6.60 12.10 -1.87
C LYS A 79 5.29 11.61 -2.48
N THR A 80 4.85 12.23 -3.58
CA THR A 80 3.48 12.03 -4.09
C THR A 80 3.40 11.04 -5.24
N ARG A 81 4.48 10.89 -6.02
CA ARG A 81 4.50 10.01 -7.20
C ARG A 81 5.29 8.73 -6.97
N LEU A 82 6.33 8.80 -6.14
CA LEU A 82 7.25 7.68 -5.89
C LEU A 82 7.17 7.17 -4.44
N SER A 83 6.20 7.65 -3.66
CA SER A 83 5.88 7.20 -2.30
C SER A 83 7.07 7.14 -1.33
N ARG A 84 8.05 8.04 -1.47
CA ARG A 84 9.24 8.07 -0.62
C ARG A 84 8.99 8.79 0.70
N SER A 85 9.59 8.24 1.76
CA SER A 85 9.52 8.79 3.11
C SER A 85 10.28 10.12 3.22
N LEU A 86 9.91 10.97 4.18
CA LEU A 86 10.64 12.21 4.44
C LEU A 86 12.10 11.97 4.86
N THR A 87 12.37 10.86 5.56
CA THR A 87 13.73 10.47 5.95
C THR A 87 14.60 10.16 4.74
N GLU A 88 14.06 9.44 3.76
CA GLU A 88 14.77 9.12 2.52
C GLU A 88 14.97 10.37 1.65
N ILE A 89 13.93 11.20 1.51
CA ILE A 89 14.01 12.51 0.83
C ILE A 89 15.12 13.37 1.44
N ARG A 90 15.20 13.43 2.77
CA ARG A 90 16.25 14.16 3.49
C ARG A 90 17.64 13.60 3.18
N THR A 91 17.80 12.27 3.17
CA THR A 91 19.09 11.63 2.84
C THR A 91 19.52 11.95 1.41
N VAL A 92 18.60 11.87 0.44
CA VAL A 92 18.89 12.18 -0.97
C VAL A 92 19.31 13.65 -1.12
N LEU A 93 18.51 14.58 -0.60
CA LEU A 93 18.81 16.02 -0.71
C LEU A 93 20.05 16.43 0.10
N GLY A 94 20.28 15.80 1.25
CA GLY A 94 21.45 16.07 2.10
C GLY A 94 22.77 15.58 1.50
N ARG A 95 22.71 14.60 0.57
CA ARG A 95 23.88 14.10 -0.17
C ARG A 95 24.09 14.79 -1.53
N LEU A 96 23.13 15.60 -1.96
CA LEU A 96 23.18 16.25 -3.25
C LEU A 96 24.28 17.32 -3.26
N GLN A 97 25.28 17.12 -4.11
CA GLN A 97 26.40 18.06 -4.31
C GLN A 97 26.21 18.90 -5.59
N GLU A 98 25.27 18.49 -6.45
CA GLU A 98 24.95 19.14 -7.71
C GLU A 98 23.65 19.95 -7.65
N ASP A 99 23.30 20.59 -8.77
CA ASP A 99 22.06 21.33 -8.88
C ASP A 99 20.83 20.39 -8.81
N PRO A 100 19.79 20.71 -8.00
CA PRO A 100 18.56 19.92 -7.89
C PRO A 100 17.82 19.68 -9.21
N THR A 101 18.10 20.45 -10.27
CA THR A 101 17.56 20.24 -11.61
C THR A 101 17.88 18.84 -12.12
N HIS A 102 19.11 18.34 -11.91
CA HIS A 102 19.48 16.98 -12.34
C HIS A 102 18.62 15.90 -11.65
N LEU A 103 18.34 16.07 -10.36
CA LEU A 103 17.44 15.18 -9.63
C LEU A 103 16.00 15.29 -10.15
N ALA A 104 15.49 16.51 -10.33
CA ALA A 104 14.14 16.76 -10.81
C ALA A 104 13.89 16.15 -12.20
N ASP A 105 14.86 16.29 -13.11
CA ASP A 105 14.82 15.71 -14.45
C ASP A 105 14.78 14.18 -14.40
N LYS A 106 15.66 13.55 -13.60
CA LYS A 106 15.69 12.09 -13.44
C LYS A 106 14.40 11.55 -12.83
N LEU A 107 13.85 12.23 -11.82
CA LEU A 107 12.59 11.85 -11.20
C LEU A 107 11.41 12.01 -12.17
N SER A 108 11.44 13.04 -13.02
CA SER A 108 10.43 13.26 -14.05
C SER A 108 10.48 12.16 -15.12
N VAL A 109 11.68 11.81 -15.60
CA VAL A 109 11.85 10.67 -16.54
C VAL A 109 11.40 9.37 -15.90
N LEU A 110 11.81 9.09 -14.66
CA LEU A 110 11.41 7.89 -13.93
C LEU A 110 9.88 7.79 -13.76
N TYR A 111 9.21 8.93 -13.56
CA TYR A 111 7.75 9.01 -13.49
C TYR A 111 7.08 8.90 -14.87
N GLU A 112 7.62 9.53 -15.90
CA GLU A 112 7.07 9.46 -17.26
C GLU A 112 7.21 8.06 -17.87
N GLU A 113 8.36 7.41 -17.69
CA GLU A 113 8.55 6.00 -18.06
C GLU A 113 7.58 5.11 -17.29
N TYR A 114 7.37 5.37 -15.99
CA TYR A 114 6.37 4.66 -15.21
C TYR A 114 4.95 4.74 -15.82
N VAL A 115 4.62 5.85 -16.48
CA VAL A 115 3.31 6.09 -17.11
C VAL A 115 3.25 5.61 -18.57
N ARG A 116 4.34 5.68 -19.33
CA ARG A 116 4.32 5.43 -20.79
C ARG A 116 4.73 4.03 -21.22
N THR A 117 5.64 3.35 -20.53
CA THR A 117 6.20 2.09 -21.03
C THR A 117 5.50 0.88 -20.42
N GLU A 118 4.74 0.15 -21.25
CA GLU A 118 4.22 -1.19 -20.93
C GLU A 118 5.31 -2.27 -20.83
N GLN A 119 6.59 -1.91 -21.05
CA GLN A 119 7.70 -2.86 -21.12
C GLN A 119 8.08 -3.48 -19.78
N LEU A 120 7.94 -2.74 -18.66
CA LEU A 120 8.21 -3.25 -17.32
C LEU A 120 6.90 -3.66 -16.64
N LYS A 121 6.88 -4.82 -16.00
CA LYS A 121 5.80 -5.23 -15.08
C LYS A 121 5.79 -4.31 -13.85
N PRO A 122 4.65 -4.16 -13.14
CA PRO A 122 4.56 -3.30 -11.96
C PRO A 122 5.64 -3.57 -10.90
N LEU A 123 5.98 -4.84 -10.64
CA LEU A 123 7.03 -5.21 -9.69
C LEU A 123 8.44 -4.84 -10.16
N GLU A 124 8.74 -4.99 -11.46
CA GLU A 124 10.02 -4.57 -12.05
C GLU A 124 10.17 -3.05 -12.00
N ARG A 125 9.07 -2.29 -12.17
CA ARG A 125 9.06 -0.83 -11.99
C ARG A 125 9.35 -0.43 -10.54
N SER A 126 8.77 -1.12 -9.56
CA SER A 126 9.11 -0.89 -8.15
C SER A 126 10.60 -1.15 -7.91
N GLY A 127 11.12 -2.27 -8.43
CA GLY A 127 12.53 -2.61 -8.35
C GLY A 127 13.46 -1.56 -8.94
N LEU A 128 13.10 -0.99 -10.10
CA LEU A 128 13.83 0.12 -10.73
C LEU A 128 13.88 1.36 -9.81
N GLN A 129 12.73 1.76 -9.26
CA GLN A 129 12.66 2.91 -8.35
C GLN A 129 13.46 2.67 -7.07
N ASP A 130 13.29 1.50 -6.46
CA ASP A 130 13.99 1.15 -5.21
C ASP A 130 15.50 1.12 -5.42
N THR A 131 15.96 0.60 -6.56
CA THR A 131 17.39 0.58 -6.88
C THR A 131 17.93 1.99 -7.15
N PHE A 132 17.17 2.83 -7.86
CA PHE A 132 17.52 4.24 -8.08
C PHE A 132 17.72 4.98 -6.75
N PHE A 133 16.77 4.87 -5.81
CA PHE A 133 16.92 5.51 -4.50
C PHE A 133 17.98 4.85 -3.62
N ALA A 134 18.18 3.54 -3.73
CA ALA A 134 19.24 2.85 -3.03
C ALA A 134 20.63 3.34 -3.44
N LEU A 135 20.86 3.57 -4.74
CA LEU A 135 22.08 4.17 -5.26
C LEU A 135 22.27 5.61 -4.76
N LEU A 136 21.24 6.47 -4.83
CA LEU A 136 21.32 7.84 -4.31
C LEU A 136 21.58 7.89 -2.80
N CYS A 137 21.02 6.96 -2.04
CA CYS A 137 21.21 6.88 -0.60
C CYS A 137 22.54 6.20 -0.21
N GLY A 138 23.25 5.56 -1.14
CA GLY A 138 24.43 4.73 -0.86
C GLY A 138 24.10 3.48 -0.05
N LYS A 139 22.92 2.90 -0.29
CA LYS A 139 22.52 1.58 0.23
C LYS A 139 23.05 0.44 -0.66
N VAL A 140 23.37 0.76 -1.92
CA VAL A 140 23.94 -0.14 -2.93
C VAL A 140 25.21 0.57 -3.42
N GLY A 141 26.37 0.13 -2.93
CA GLY A 141 27.66 0.74 -3.21
C GLY A 141 27.84 2.18 -2.67
N PRO A 142 28.86 2.91 -3.17
CA PRO A 142 29.05 4.31 -2.81
C PRO A 142 27.85 5.12 -3.32
N GLY A 143 27.34 6.04 -2.49
CA GLY A 143 26.20 6.84 -2.92
C GLY A 143 26.59 7.84 -4.00
N VAL A 144 25.81 7.84 -5.08
CA VAL A 144 26.07 8.56 -6.34
C VAL A 144 25.21 9.81 -6.48
N GLN A 145 25.66 10.74 -7.31
CA GLN A 145 24.88 11.91 -7.70
C GLN A 145 23.89 11.55 -8.84
N PRO A 146 22.73 12.23 -8.92
CA PRO A 146 21.75 12.01 -9.99
C PRO A 146 22.31 12.09 -11.42
N SER A 147 23.28 12.98 -11.69
CA SER A 147 23.94 13.08 -13.01
C SER A 147 24.79 11.85 -13.39
N GLU A 148 25.32 11.13 -12.39
CA GLU A 148 26.13 9.93 -12.60
C GLU A 148 25.27 8.71 -12.95
N LEU A 149 23.98 8.73 -12.60
CA LEU A 149 23.04 7.65 -12.82
C LEU A 149 22.55 7.56 -14.27
N ARG A 150 22.68 6.39 -14.87
CA ARG A 150 22.14 6.09 -16.20
C ARG A 150 20.86 5.26 -16.06
N LEU A 151 19.71 5.94 -16.13
CA LEU A 151 18.39 5.31 -15.96
C LEU A 151 18.15 4.18 -16.98
N THR A 152 18.58 4.37 -18.23
CA THR A 152 18.49 3.33 -19.27
C THR A 152 19.28 2.08 -18.87
N CYS A 153 20.55 2.25 -18.47
CA CYS A 153 21.36 1.12 -17.99
C CYS A 153 20.75 0.45 -16.77
N LEU A 154 20.08 1.20 -15.89
CA LEU A 154 19.42 0.64 -14.72
C LEU A 154 18.19 -0.19 -15.11
N ALA A 155 17.36 0.34 -16.01
CA ALA A 155 16.21 -0.38 -16.57
C ALA A 155 16.66 -1.66 -17.32
N ASP A 156 17.70 -1.56 -18.15
CA ASP A 156 18.28 -2.69 -18.85
C ASP A 156 18.79 -3.75 -17.87
N THR A 157 19.44 -3.34 -16.77
CA THR A 157 19.91 -4.27 -15.74
C THR A 157 18.75 -4.99 -15.04
N ILE A 158 17.68 -4.27 -14.72
CA ILE A 158 16.46 -4.84 -14.13
C ILE A 158 15.85 -5.89 -15.07
N LEU A 159 15.82 -5.63 -16.37
CA LEU A 159 15.30 -6.54 -17.39
C LEU A 159 16.20 -7.75 -17.65
N GLU A 160 17.51 -7.54 -17.75
CA GLU A 160 18.47 -8.58 -18.09
C GLU A 160 18.79 -9.51 -16.92
N SER A 161 18.87 -8.95 -15.70
CA SER A 161 19.39 -9.66 -14.52
C SER A 161 18.33 -9.91 -13.44
N GLY A 162 17.18 -9.21 -13.50
CA GLY A 162 16.05 -9.50 -12.64
C GLY A 162 15.36 -10.79 -13.10
N ARG A 163 14.98 -11.65 -12.16
CA ARG A 163 14.35 -12.94 -12.50
C ARG A 163 13.15 -13.22 -11.61
N TRP A 164 12.24 -14.03 -12.13
CA TRP A 164 11.09 -14.54 -11.40
C TRP A 164 11.39 -15.97 -10.93
N GLU A 165 11.36 -16.19 -9.63
CA GLU A 165 11.41 -17.53 -9.03
C GLU A 165 10.01 -17.85 -8.50
N GLY A 166 9.23 -18.55 -9.32
CA GLY A 166 7.78 -18.71 -9.09
C GLY A 166 7.05 -17.37 -9.17
N GLU A 167 6.33 -17.02 -8.12
CA GLU A 167 5.61 -15.74 -8.00
C GLU A 167 6.46 -14.61 -7.40
N ARG A 168 7.68 -14.93 -6.94
CA ARG A 168 8.58 -13.95 -6.31
C ARG A 168 9.51 -13.33 -7.36
N TRP A 169 9.48 -12.02 -7.45
CA TRP A 169 10.48 -11.27 -8.22
C TRP A 169 11.77 -11.11 -7.41
N ILE A 170 12.90 -11.40 -8.05
CA ILE A 170 14.24 -11.28 -7.48
C ILE A 170 14.97 -10.16 -8.23
N PRO A 171 15.39 -9.08 -7.53
CA PRO A 171 16.15 -8.00 -8.14
C PRO A 171 17.51 -8.48 -8.66
N PRO A 172 18.10 -7.77 -9.64
CA PRO A 172 19.51 -7.91 -9.96
C PRO A 172 20.40 -7.82 -8.72
N SER A 173 21.54 -8.51 -8.75
CA SER A 173 22.53 -8.37 -7.69
C SER A 173 23.11 -6.96 -7.65
N GLU A 174 23.47 -6.49 -6.46
CA GLU A 174 24.15 -5.20 -6.27
C GLU A 174 25.38 -5.06 -7.18
N ARG A 175 26.17 -6.12 -7.30
CA ARG A 175 27.34 -6.14 -8.19
C ARG A 175 26.97 -5.91 -9.66
N ALA A 176 25.92 -6.56 -10.16
CA ALA A 176 25.47 -6.38 -11.54
C ALA A 176 25.02 -4.93 -11.81
N ILE A 177 24.30 -4.33 -10.85
CA ILE A 177 23.87 -2.93 -10.90
C ILE A 177 25.09 -2.01 -10.95
N LEU A 178 26.07 -2.17 -10.05
CA LEU A 178 27.25 -1.31 -9.99
C LEU A 178 28.11 -1.41 -11.26
N ILE A 179 28.29 -2.62 -11.81
CA ILE A 179 29.03 -2.84 -13.07
C ILE A 179 28.33 -2.14 -14.25
N LYS A 180 27.02 -2.34 -14.40
CA LYS A 180 26.26 -1.75 -15.52
C LYS A 180 26.13 -0.24 -15.42
N GLN A 181 26.17 0.32 -14.21
CA GLN A 181 26.28 1.77 -14.00
C GLN A 181 27.71 2.29 -14.24
N GLY A 182 28.70 1.41 -14.42
CA GLY A 182 30.11 1.79 -14.61
C GLY A 182 30.77 2.33 -13.34
N LEU A 183 30.27 1.93 -12.18
CA LEU A 183 30.76 2.37 -10.86
C LEU A 183 31.85 1.47 -10.29
N ILE A 184 31.90 0.21 -10.76
CA ILE A 184 32.98 -0.73 -10.49
C ILE A 184 33.37 -1.43 -11.79
N ASP A 185 34.61 -1.89 -11.86
CA ASP A 185 35.09 -2.67 -13.00
C ASP A 185 34.34 -4.02 -13.06
N GLY A 186 33.94 -4.41 -14.28
CA GLY A 186 33.36 -5.73 -14.53
C GLY A 186 34.38 -6.83 -14.25
N PRO A 187 33.92 -8.09 -14.03
CA PRO A 187 34.85 -9.21 -13.95
C PRO A 187 35.74 -9.20 -15.19
N THR A 188 37.05 -9.18 -14.97
CA THR A 188 37.99 -9.49 -16.04
C THR A 188 37.71 -10.93 -16.50
N PRO A 189 37.93 -11.29 -17.78
CA PRO A 189 37.73 -12.66 -18.25
C PRO A 189 38.41 -13.75 -17.41
N GLU A 190 39.42 -13.38 -16.60
CA GLU A 190 40.12 -14.24 -15.63
C GLU A 190 39.30 -14.54 -14.35
N ASP A 191 38.30 -13.73 -14.00
CA ASP A 191 37.44 -13.91 -12.81
C ASP A 191 36.23 -14.82 -13.06
N LEU A 192 35.99 -15.22 -14.32
CA LEU A 192 34.87 -16.10 -14.71
C LEU A 192 35.26 -17.59 -14.74
N ASP A 193 36.49 -17.93 -14.34
CA ASP A 193 37.07 -19.28 -14.42
C ASP A 193 37.23 -19.94 -13.04
N LEU A 194 36.28 -19.71 -12.13
CA LEU A 194 36.24 -20.37 -10.82
C LEU A 194 35.00 -21.24 -10.67
N ASN A 195 35.18 -22.49 -11.10
CA ASN A 195 34.71 -23.73 -10.48
C ASN A 195 33.64 -23.57 -9.38
N ASP A 196 32.39 -23.90 -9.73
CA ASP A 196 31.29 -24.22 -8.80
C ASP A 196 31.37 -25.69 -8.28
N ASP A 197 32.55 -26.31 -8.34
CA ASP A 197 32.82 -27.67 -7.87
C ASP A 197 33.92 -27.67 -6.80
N GLU A 198 33.60 -27.31 -5.56
CA GLU A 198 34.38 -27.76 -4.39
C GLU A 198 33.45 -28.35 -3.32
N GLU A 199 33.08 -29.62 -3.55
CA GLU A 199 33.06 -30.61 -2.47
C GLU A 199 34.51 -30.83 -2.00
N GLY A 200 34.82 -30.49 -0.74
CA GLY A 200 36.11 -30.80 -0.14
C GLY A 200 36.09 -30.68 1.39
N PRO A 201 36.82 -31.54 2.12
CA PRO A 201 36.39 -32.07 3.41
C PRO A 201 37.03 -31.38 4.62
N ALA A 202 36.48 -31.76 5.78
CA ALA A 202 36.96 -31.44 7.11
C ALA A 202 38.47 -31.67 7.29
N GLU A 203 39.17 -30.67 7.83
CA GLU A 203 40.33 -30.90 8.68
C GLU A 203 40.54 -29.77 9.70
N ASP A 204 40.59 -30.23 10.95
CA ASP A 204 41.10 -29.67 12.19
C ASP A 204 41.83 -28.31 12.15
N SER A 205 41.30 -27.36 12.91
CA SER A 205 42.09 -26.32 13.55
C SER A 205 41.67 -26.14 15.01
N GLU A 206 42.39 -26.89 15.85
CA GLU A 206 42.46 -26.73 17.29
C GLU A 206 43.16 -25.40 17.64
N ARG A 207 42.57 -24.70 18.63
CA ARG A 207 43.19 -23.77 19.59
C ARG A 207 43.46 -22.31 19.18
N ALA A 208 42.47 -21.47 19.49
CA ALA A 208 42.71 -20.25 20.26
C ALA A 208 41.47 -19.96 21.13
N SER A 209 41.54 -20.36 22.41
CA SER A 209 40.53 -20.06 23.42
C SER A 209 40.56 -18.56 23.76
N LEU A 210 39.68 -17.81 23.11
CA LEU A 210 39.23 -16.51 23.58
C LEU A 210 37.88 -16.75 24.24
N ASP A 211 37.76 -16.36 25.52
CA ASP A 211 36.50 -16.23 26.25
C ASP A 211 35.59 -15.24 25.50
N GLY A 212 34.93 -15.73 24.46
CA GLY A 212 33.85 -15.04 23.78
C GLY A 212 32.62 -15.00 24.68
N PRO A 213 31.83 -13.92 24.64
CA PRO A 213 30.59 -13.84 25.40
C PRO A 213 29.76 -15.08 25.08
N SER A 214 29.38 -15.81 26.13
CA SER A 214 28.56 -17.02 26.09
C SER A 214 27.48 -16.84 25.02
N LEU A 215 27.63 -17.57 23.90
CA LEU A 215 26.63 -17.62 22.85
C LEU A 215 25.34 -18.07 23.54
N GLU A 216 24.41 -17.14 23.71
CA GLU A 216 23.08 -17.47 24.22
C GLU A 216 22.57 -18.64 23.37
N PRO A 217 22.13 -19.74 24.00
CA PRO A 217 21.64 -20.89 23.26
C PRO A 217 20.57 -20.41 22.27
N PRO A 218 20.57 -20.93 21.03
CA PRO A 218 19.61 -20.50 20.02
C PRO A 218 18.20 -20.62 20.62
N PRO A 219 17.36 -19.57 20.47
CA PRO A 219 16.03 -19.59 21.05
C PRO A 219 15.30 -20.86 20.60
N PRO A 220 14.53 -21.50 21.48
CA PRO A 220 13.80 -22.71 21.13
C PRO A 220 12.94 -22.46 19.89
N PRO A 221 12.77 -23.47 19.02
CA PRO A 221 11.94 -23.33 17.83
C PRO A 221 10.54 -22.85 18.23
N PRO A 222 9.94 -21.93 17.44
CA PRO A 222 8.63 -21.38 17.77
C PRO A 222 7.60 -22.49 17.88
N THR A 223 6.79 -22.45 18.94
CA THR A 223 5.68 -23.39 19.09
C THR A 223 4.70 -23.15 17.94
N PRO A 224 4.22 -24.21 17.25
CA PRO A 224 3.25 -24.03 16.18
C PRO A 224 2.00 -23.32 16.71
N PRO A 225 1.37 -22.43 15.91
CA PRO A 225 0.17 -21.73 16.34
C PRO A 225 -0.95 -22.73 16.65
N PRO A 226 -1.79 -22.46 17.67
CA PRO A 226 -2.92 -23.32 17.99
C PRO A 226 -3.91 -23.34 16.83
N ALA A 227 -4.71 -24.42 16.74
CA ALA A 227 -5.73 -24.56 15.70
C ALA A 227 -6.69 -23.36 15.73
N GLY A 228 -6.92 -22.75 14.56
CA GLY A 228 -7.76 -21.55 14.40
C GLY A 228 -7.07 -20.22 14.70
N ALA A 229 -5.81 -20.20 15.14
CA ALA A 229 -5.06 -18.96 15.29
C ALA A 229 -4.54 -18.44 13.95
N ILE A 230 -4.63 -17.13 13.74
CA ILE A 230 -4.03 -16.44 12.61
C ILE A 230 -2.61 -15.99 12.97
N THR A 231 -1.65 -16.25 12.08
CA THR A 231 -0.28 -15.73 12.22
C THR A 231 -0.20 -14.27 11.79
N ALA A 232 0.87 -13.56 12.17
CA ALA A 232 1.14 -12.19 11.71
C ALA A 232 1.10 -12.07 10.17
N ALA A 233 1.87 -12.92 9.48
CA ALA A 233 1.93 -12.95 8.02
C ALA A 233 0.55 -13.19 7.38
N ARG A 234 -0.26 -14.11 7.92
CA ARG A 234 -1.61 -14.35 7.38
C ARG A 234 -2.54 -13.17 7.66
N ALA A 235 -2.47 -12.55 8.84
CA ALA A 235 -3.26 -11.36 9.16
C ALA A 235 -2.93 -10.18 8.24
N ARG A 236 -1.65 -9.99 7.91
CA ARG A 236 -1.21 -8.98 6.94
C ARG A 236 -1.69 -9.29 5.52
N ALA A 237 -1.59 -10.54 5.07
CA ALA A 237 -2.10 -10.92 3.76
C ALA A 237 -3.62 -10.69 3.63
N VAL A 238 -4.38 -10.95 4.71
CA VAL A 238 -5.83 -10.64 4.79
C VAL A 238 -6.08 -9.13 4.72
N GLU A 239 -5.29 -8.32 5.44
CA GLU A 239 -5.36 -6.86 5.38
C GLU A 239 -5.09 -6.33 3.96
N GLU A 240 -4.01 -6.78 3.33
CA GLU A 240 -3.62 -6.37 1.98
C GLU A 240 -4.68 -6.78 0.93
N ALA A 241 -5.23 -8.00 1.04
CA ALA A 241 -6.30 -8.45 0.17
C ALA A 241 -7.56 -7.60 0.32
N PHE A 242 -7.99 -7.30 1.54
CA PHE A 242 -9.16 -6.48 1.80
C PHE A 242 -9.01 -5.06 1.25
N THR A 243 -7.89 -4.38 1.52
CA THR A 243 -7.69 -3.00 1.06
C THR A 243 -7.54 -2.91 -0.46
N ALA A 244 -6.87 -3.88 -1.09
CA ALA A 244 -6.76 -3.94 -2.55
C ALA A 244 -8.12 -4.16 -3.21
N ARG A 245 -8.94 -5.10 -2.70
CA ARG A 245 -10.28 -5.39 -3.24
C ARG A 245 -11.25 -4.23 -3.02
N PHE A 246 -11.16 -3.55 -1.88
CA PHE A 246 -11.91 -2.33 -1.60
C PHE A 246 -11.64 -1.24 -2.63
N GLU A 247 -10.36 -0.96 -2.94
CA GLU A 247 -9.99 0.04 -3.95
C GLU A 247 -10.59 -0.32 -5.31
N LEU A 248 -10.43 -1.57 -5.76
CA LEU A 248 -10.99 -2.06 -7.03
C LEU A 248 -12.53 -1.95 -7.07
N ALA A 249 -13.22 -2.36 -6.01
CA ALA A 249 -14.68 -2.32 -5.96
C ALA A 249 -15.20 -0.87 -5.94
N PHE A 250 -14.50 0.04 -5.26
CA PHE A 250 -14.85 1.46 -5.27
C PHE A 250 -14.68 2.09 -6.66
N GLU A 251 -13.65 1.70 -7.41
CA GLU A 251 -13.43 2.17 -8.79
C GLU A 251 -14.62 1.84 -9.71
N VAL A 252 -15.20 0.64 -9.55
CA VAL A 252 -16.34 0.16 -10.36
C VAL A 252 -17.65 0.86 -9.97
N LEU A 253 -17.79 1.32 -8.72
CA LEU A 253 -19.04 1.87 -8.19
C LEU A 253 -19.54 3.09 -8.98
N GLY A 254 -18.63 3.98 -9.43
CA GLY A 254 -18.90 5.14 -10.29
C GLY A 254 -19.70 6.30 -9.66
N ARG A 255 -20.71 6.00 -8.82
CA ARG A 255 -21.52 6.96 -8.08
C ARG A 255 -21.77 6.50 -6.64
N VAL A 256 -21.71 7.42 -5.69
CA VAL A 256 -21.97 7.16 -4.28
C VAL A 256 -23.19 7.95 -3.83
N HIS A 257 -24.17 7.27 -3.25
CA HIS A 257 -25.36 7.89 -2.69
C HIS A 257 -25.05 8.58 -1.36
N CYS A 258 -25.63 9.77 -1.12
CA CYS A 258 -25.57 10.48 0.15
C CYS A 258 -26.95 10.46 0.80
N PRO A 259 -27.15 9.69 1.89
CA PRO A 259 -28.43 9.61 2.57
C PRO A 259 -28.89 10.91 3.25
N LEU A 260 -27.98 11.86 3.52
CA LEU A 260 -28.32 13.12 4.18
C LEU A 260 -29.14 14.05 3.29
N ASP A 261 -28.89 14.01 1.97
CA ASP A 261 -29.56 14.88 0.99
C ASP A 261 -30.29 14.10 -0.13
N GLY A 262 -30.21 12.77 -0.12
CA GLY A 262 -30.86 11.89 -1.08
C GLY A 262 -30.27 11.93 -2.50
N LYS A 263 -29.05 12.44 -2.67
CA LYS A 263 -28.41 12.59 -3.99
C LYS A 263 -27.31 11.57 -4.22
N ALA A 264 -27.13 11.18 -5.47
CA ALA A 264 -25.98 10.39 -5.91
C ALA A 264 -24.89 11.30 -6.47
N TYR A 265 -23.70 11.24 -5.88
CA TYR A 265 -22.52 11.99 -6.29
C TYR A 265 -21.63 11.16 -7.20
N LYS A 266 -21.07 11.77 -8.25
CA LYS A 266 -20.07 11.10 -9.08
C LYS A 266 -18.82 10.85 -8.25
N ALA A 267 -18.29 9.64 -8.30
CA ALA A 267 -17.06 9.25 -7.62
C ALA A 267 -15.95 8.95 -8.64
N GLY A 268 -15.86 9.77 -9.69
CA GLY A 268 -14.77 9.68 -10.66
C GLY A 268 -13.46 10.22 -10.08
N PRO A 269 -12.32 9.97 -10.73
CA PRO A 269 -11.00 10.39 -10.24
C PRO A 269 -10.85 11.89 -9.95
N ARG A 270 -11.68 12.74 -10.59
CA ARG A 270 -11.66 14.21 -10.39
C ARG A 270 -12.64 14.71 -9.34
N GLU A 271 -13.54 13.86 -8.87
CA GLU A 271 -14.57 14.17 -7.88
C GLU A 271 -14.30 13.47 -6.54
N ARG A 272 -13.13 12.84 -6.40
CA ARG A 272 -12.73 12.16 -5.17
C ARG A 272 -11.28 12.41 -4.82
N THR A 273 -10.93 12.11 -3.58
CA THR A 273 -9.55 12.02 -3.11
C THR A 273 -9.40 10.72 -2.32
N LEU A 274 -8.35 9.96 -2.62
CA LEU A 274 -7.98 8.78 -1.86
C LEU A 274 -6.98 9.19 -0.79
N ILE A 275 -7.32 8.93 0.46
CA ILE A 275 -6.43 9.09 1.61
C ILE A 275 -5.99 7.71 2.07
N LYS A 276 -4.68 7.55 2.20
CA LYS A 276 -4.02 6.33 2.67
C LYS A 276 -3.35 6.63 4.01
N ARG A 277 -3.66 5.86 5.04
CA ARG A 277 -3.06 5.96 6.38
C ARG A 277 -2.77 4.56 6.91
N ASP A 278 -1.79 4.46 7.81
CA ASP A 278 -1.45 3.23 8.52
C ASP A 278 -1.05 3.56 9.97
N GLN A 279 -0.81 2.53 10.77
CA GLN A 279 -0.34 2.64 12.15
C GLN A 279 1.10 2.13 12.32
N SER A 280 1.94 2.23 11.28
CA SER A 280 3.34 1.77 11.31
C SER A 280 4.13 2.30 12.50
N GLY A 281 4.00 3.61 12.81
CA GLY A 281 4.65 4.21 13.98
C GLY A 281 4.20 3.58 15.31
N ARG A 282 2.89 3.31 15.46
CA ARG A 282 2.32 2.68 16.66
C ARG A 282 2.76 1.22 16.77
N VAL A 283 2.86 0.50 15.66
CA VAL A 283 3.40 -0.87 15.60
C VAL A 283 4.83 -0.89 16.12
N VAL A 284 5.70 -0.01 15.61
CA VAL A 284 7.10 0.10 16.05
C VAL A 284 7.19 0.42 17.54
N ASP A 285 6.38 1.35 18.03
CA ASP A 285 6.36 1.70 19.46
C ASP A 285 5.82 0.57 20.34
N LEU A 286 4.85 -0.22 19.85
CA LEU A 286 4.35 -1.40 20.54
C LEU A 286 5.42 -2.50 20.59
N MET A 287 6.10 -2.79 19.48
CA MET A 287 7.22 -3.72 19.42
C MET A 287 8.34 -3.35 20.40
N LYS A 288 8.72 -2.06 20.46
CA LYS A 288 9.69 -1.54 21.45
C LYS A 288 9.23 -1.78 22.89
N ARG A 289 7.96 -1.48 23.21
CA ARG A 289 7.39 -1.69 24.56
C ARG A 289 7.40 -3.17 24.96
N CYS A 290 7.08 -4.06 24.02
CA CYS A 290 7.12 -5.50 24.20
C CYS A 290 8.54 -6.10 24.12
N ARG A 291 9.57 -5.27 23.86
CA ARG A 291 10.98 -5.67 23.66
C ARG A 291 11.18 -6.69 22.53
N VAL A 292 10.36 -6.60 21.48
CA VAL A 292 10.47 -7.42 20.27
C VAL A 292 11.16 -6.60 19.18
N TYR A 293 12.42 -6.94 18.86
CA TYR A 293 13.24 -6.23 17.86
C TYR A 293 13.48 -7.11 16.63
N ASP A 294 12.42 -7.71 16.10
CA ASP A 294 12.46 -8.61 14.96
C ASP A 294 12.03 -7.88 13.69
N ARG A 295 12.97 -7.66 12.77
CA ARG A 295 12.70 -6.96 11.49
C ARG A 295 11.80 -7.78 10.57
N SER A 296 11.97 -9.10 10.54
CA SER A 296 11.13 -9.98 9.72
C SER A 296 9.68 -9.94 10.20
N LEU A 297 9.47 -9.91 11.52
CA LEU A 297 8.13 -9.73 12.07
C LEU A 297 7.51 -8.40 11.66
N LEU A 298 8.28 -7.31 11.69
CA LEU A 298 7.78 -5.99 11.29
C LEU A 298 7.31 -6.00 9.82
N ASP A 299 7.98 -6.76 8.96
CA ASP A 299 7.60 -6.97 7.55
C ASP A 299 6.41 -7.92 7.37
N GLU A 300 6.02 -8.67 8.40
CA GLU A 300 4.88 -9.59 8.39
C GLU A 300 3.66 -9.07 9.12
N ILE A 301 3.80 -8.08 10.01
CA ILE A 301 2.71 -7.61 10.86
C ILE A 301 1.74 -6.70 10.10
N PRO A 302 0.42 -6.82 10.32
CA PRO A 302 -0.55 -5.90 9.77
C PRO A 302 -0.36 -4.49 10.34
N LEU A 303 -0.55 -3.48 9.51
CA LEU A 303 -0.33 -2.08 9.87
C LEU A 303 -1.61 -1.35 10.26
N ASN A 304 -2.75 -2.05 10.32
CA ASN A 304 -4.07 -1.46 10.54
C ASN A 304 -4.33 -0.35 9.52
N GLU A 305 -4.17 -0.69 8.25
CA GLU A 305 -4.33 0.24 7.13
C GLU A 305 -5.73 0.86 7.10
N VAL A 306 -5.79 2.11 6.67
CA VAL A 306 -7.02 2.85 6.42
C VAL A 306 -6.97 3.44 5.00
N ARG A 307 -7.96 3.07 4.18
CA ARG A 307 -8.18 3.61 2.83
C ARG A 307 -9.48 4.37 2.82
N GLU A 308 -9.45 5.67 2.51
CA GLU A 308 -10.66 6.51 2.50
C GLU A 308 -10.82 7.23 1.17
N TYR A 309 -11.97 7.01 0.54
CA TYR A 309 -12.41 7.82 -0.59
C TYR A 309 -13.31 8.93 -0.09
N GLN A 310 -12.80 10.17 -0.20
CA GLN A 310 -13.56 11.38 0.05
C GLN A 310 -14.21 11.85 -1.26
N VAL A 311 -15.53 11.89 -1.33
CA VAL A 311 -16.30 12.26 -2.53
C VAL A 311 -16.85 13.67 -2.41
N PHE A 312 -16.53 14.51 -3.39
CA PHE A 312 -16.82 15.94 -3.40
C PHE A 312 -17.88 16.31 -4.43
N GLN A 313 -18.78 17.21 -4.06
CA GLN A 313 -19.61 17.95 -5.00
C GLN A 313 -18.81 19.13 -5.57
N ARG A 314 -18.75 19.23 -6.90
CA ARG A 314 -18.16 20.41 -7.54
C ARG A 314 -18.99 21.66 -7.27
N SER A 315 -18.31 22.69 -6.75
CA SER A 315 -18.83 24.06 -6.72
C SER A 315 -18.40 24.82 -7.98
N LEU A 316 -19.21 25.81 -8.38
CA LEU A 316 -18.87 26.74 -9.46
C LEU A 316 -17.63 27.60 -9.13
N PHE A 317 -17.26 27.72 -7.86
CA PHE A 317 -16.13 28.53 -7.38
C PHE A 317 -14.89 27.69 -7.01
N GLY A 318 -14.74 26.50 -7.61
CA GLY A 318 -13.49 25.73 -7.61
C GLY A 318 -13.19 24.90 -6.34
N ARG A 319 -13.74 25.24 -5.17
CA ARG A 319 -13.60 24.39 -3.97
C ARG A 319 -14.73 23.36 -3.91
N GLY A 320 -14.40 22.08 -4.06
CA GLY A 320 -15.35 20.99 -3.87
C GLY A 320 -15.85 20.91 -2.43
N GLU A 321 -17.12 20.60 -2.24
CA GLU A 321 -17.72 20.36 -0.92
C GLU A 321 -17.72 18.86 -0.64
N LEU A 322 -17.14 18.41 0.47
CA LEU A 322 -17.14 16.99 0.86
C LEU A 322 -18.57 16.57 1.21
N LYS A 323 -19.05 15.46 0.62
CA LYS A 323 -20.43 14.97 0.85
C LYS A 323 -20.46 13.58 1.44
N VAL A 324 -19.61 12.69 0.93
CA VAL A 324 -19.57 11.29 1.37
C VAL A 324 -18.14 10.84 1.57
N VAL A 325 -17.92 10.05 2.60
CA VAL A 325 -16.68 9.30 2.82
C VAL A 325 -17.01 7.81 2.78
N VAL A 326 -16.25 7.05 2.00
CA VAL A 326 -16.28 5.59 2.00
C VAL A 326 -14.92 5.11 2.46
N ALA A 327 -14.87 4.42 3.60
CA ALA A 327 -13.63 4.06 4.27
C ALA A 327 -13.54 2.56 4.52
N ALA A 328 -12.43 1.95 4.12
CA ALA A 328 -12.00 0.64 4.58
C ALA A 328 -10.99 0.81 5.72
N VAL A 329 -11.26 0.18 6.86
CA VAL A 329 -10.47 0.27 8.08
C VAL A 329 -10.09 -1.13 8.52
N CYS A 330 -8.80 -1.41 8.67
CA CYS A 330 -8.31 -2.68 9.17
C CYS A 330 -7.98 -2.56 10.66
N VAL A 331 -8.41 -3.55 11.44
CA VAL A 331 -8.08 -3.66 12.86
C VAL A 331 -7.59 -5.06 13.18
N SER A 332 -6.37 -5.14 13.69
CA SER A 332 -5.72 -6.37 14.11
C SER A 332 -5.37 -6.32 15.59
N PRO A 333 -5.41 -7.45 16.31
CA PRO A 333 -4.92 -7.57 17.68
C PRO A 333 -3.39 -7.54 17.70
N LEU A 334 -2.81 -6.35 17.51
CA LEU A 334 -1.37 -6.17 17.29
C LEU A 334 -0.51 -6.71 18.44
N GLU A 335 -0.97 -6.59 19.69
CA GLU A 335 -0.19 -7.02 20.85
C GLU A 335 0.04 -8.54 20.85
N PRO A 336 -1.00 -9.40 20.80
CA PRO A 336 -0.81 -10.84 20.60
C PRO A 336 0.01 -11.20 19.36
N LEU A 337 -0.23 -10.54 18.22
CA LEU A 337 0.55 -10.79 17.00
C LEU A 337 2.04 -10.45 17.16
N ILE A 338 2.40 -9.50 18.01
CA ILE A 338 3.80 -9.14 18.31
C ILE A 338 4.40 -10.12 19.33
N THR A 339 3.70 -10.37 20.44
CA THR A 339 4.24 -11.11 21.58
C THR A 339 4.18 -12.62 21.40
N GLU A 340 3.09 -13.11 20.82
CA GLU A 340 2.80 -14.54 20.66
C GLU A 340 2.98 -15.02 19.21
N ARG A 341 3.16 -14.08 18.26
CA ARG A 341 3.25 -14.35 16.80
C ARG A 341 1.97 -14.90 16.17
N HIS A 342 0.89 -14.97 16.94
CA HIS A 342 -0.42 -15.39 16.50
C HIS A 342 -1.52 -14.73 17.34
N ALA A 343 -2.75 -14.79 16.85
CA ALA A 343 -3.94 -14.35 17.57
C ALA A 343 -5.13 -15.24 17.21
N ASN A 344 -6.01 -15.48 18.16
CA ASN A 344 -7.23 -16.29 17.96
C ASN A 344 -8.48 -15.66 18.58
N GLU A 345 -8.32 -14.62 19.40
CA GLU A 345 -9.45 -13.96 20.05
C GLU A 345 -10.15 -13.01 19.07
N PRO A 346 -11.44 -13.23 18.75
CA PRO A 346 -12.18 -12.34 17.88
C PRO A 346 -12.41 -10.98 18.56
N LEU A 347 -12.47 -9.92 17.76
CA LEU A 347 -12.66 -8.56 18.28
C LEU A 347 -14.11 -8.32 18.70
N GLY A 348 -14.28 -7.52 19.75
CA GLY A 348 -15.60 -7.22 20.31
C GLY A 348 -16.26 -5.97 19.75
N LEU A 349 -17.49 -5.73 20.21
CA LEU A 349 -18.25 -4.51 19.86
C LEU A 349 -17.53 -3.23 20.31
N LEU A 350 -16.88 -3.26 21.48
CA LEU A 350 -16.18 -2.10 22.04
C LEU A 350 -15.01 -1.68 21.15
N GLU A 351 -14.29 -2.64 20.56
CA GLU A 351 -13.23 -2.38 19.59
C GLU A 351 -13.79 -1.68 18.35
N ALA A 352 -14.91 -2.15 17.80
CA ALA A 352 -15.58 -1.52 16.68
C ALA A 352 -16.03 -0.08 17.01
N GLU A 353 -16.61 0.15 18.19
CA GLU A 353 -17.01 1.49 18.65
C GLU A 353 -15.81 2.43 18.82
N ARG A 354 -14.71 1.94 19.42
CA ARG A 354 -13.45 2.70 19.59
C ARG A 354 -12.86 3.14 18.26
N ILE A 355 -12.96 2.29 17.23
CA ILE A 355 -12.51 2.64 15.87
C ILE A 355 -13.36 3.79 15.32
N LEU A 356 -14.69 3.72 15.47
CA LEU A 356 -15.60 4.77 15.01
C LEU A 356 -15.40 6.09 15.75
N ASP A 357 -15.09 6.05 17.03
CA ASP A 357 -14.72 7.25 17.81
C ASP A 357 -13.41 7.88 17.33
N GLY A 358 -12.49 7.07 16.80
CA GLY A 358 -11.25 7.54 16.19
C GLY A 358 -11.42 8.16 14.80
N LEU A 359 -12.57 7.97 14.14
CA LEU A 359 -12.84 8.56 12.83
C LEU A 359 -13.21 10.04 12.96
N SER A 360 -12.51 10.90 12.23
CA SER A 360 -12.82 12.33 12.18
C SER A 360 -14.09 12.56 11.35
N THR A 361 -15.24 12.59 12.03
CA THR A 361 -16.54 12.86 11.40
C THR A 361 -16.78 14.36 11.28
N GLN A 362 -17.27 14.80 10.12
CA GLN A 362 -17.66 16.18 9.85
C GLN A 362 -19.18 16.31 9.75
N ASP A 363 -19.72 17.41 10.26
CA ASP A 363 -21.13 17.74 10.08
C ASP A 363 -21.47 17.91 8.59
N GLY A 364 -22.62 17.38 8.19
CA GLY A 364 -23.07 17.42 6.78
C GLY A 364 -22.41 16.41 5.85
N VAL A 365 -21.54 15.53 6.37
CA VAL A 365 -20.89 14.44 5.61
C VAL A 365 -21.45 13.10 6.07
N PHE A 366 -21.75 12.21 5.12
CA PHE A 366 -22.15 10.84 5.41
C PHE A 366 -20.97 9.87 5.26
N TYR A 367 -20.91 8.86 6.13
CA TYR A 367 -19.81 7.91 6.20
C TYR A 367 -20.31 6.48 5.97
N TYR A 368 -19.70 5.78 5.02
CA TYR A 368 -19.79 4.33 4.87
C TYR A 368 -18.47 3.74 5.32
N VAL A 369 -18.48 2.84 6.30
CA VAL A 369 -17.26 2.30 6.90
C VAL A 369 -17.29 0.78 6.86
N GLY A 370 -16.32 0.18 6.18
CA GLY A 370 -16.03 -1.25 6.26
C GLY A 370 -14.92 -1.48 7.27
N ILE A 371 -15.14 -2.30 8.30
CA ILE A 371 -14.14 -2.61 9.32
C ILE A 371 -13.75 -4.08 9.20
N LEU A 372 -12.51 -4.35 8.77
CA LEU A 372 -11.94 -5.68 8.71
C LEU A 372 -11.34 -6.08 10.05
N SER A 373 -11.66 -7.29 10.52
CA SER A 373 -10.91 -8.00 11.57
C SER A 373 -10.33 -9.31 11.01
N PRO A 374 -8.99 -9.48 10.95
CA PRO A 374 -8.39 -10.73 10.49
C PRO A 374 -8.65 -11.94 11.41
N VAL A 375 -8.95 -11.70 12.69
CA VAL A 375 -9.33 -12.72 13.69
C VAL A 375 -10.85 -12.90 13.82
N GLY A 376 -11.62 -12.18 13.01
CA GLY A 376 -13.06 -12.16 13.08
C GLY A 376 -13.64 -11.33 14.22
N TRP A 377 -14.97 -11.40 14.33
CA TRP A 377 -15.81 -10.62 15.22
C TRP A 377 -16.57 -11.53 16.18
N ASP A 378 -16.62 -11.11 17.44
CA ASP A 378 -17.42 -11.81 18.42
C ASP A 378 -18.92 -11.74 18.06
N LYS A 379 -19.71 -12.58 18.71
CA LYS A 379 -21.16 -12.64 18.47
C LYS A 379 -21.84 -11.28 18.73
N SER A 380 -21.37 -10.55 19.74
CA SER A 380 -21.97 -9.29 20.17
C SER A 380 -21.79 -8.16 19.14
N ALA A 381 -20.65 -8.14 18.45
CA ALA A 381 -20.34 -7.20 17.38
C ALA A 381 -21.16 -7.52 16.12
N ARG A 382 -21.26 -8.80 15.76
CA ARG A 382 -22.06 -9.28 14.61
C ARG A 382 -23.53 -8.94 14.75
N GLU A 383 -24.10 -9.15 15.93
CA GLU A 383 -25.52 -8.89 16.19
C GLU A 383 -25.84 -7.39 16.35
N ARG A 384 -24.86 -6.57 16.72
CA ARG A 384 -25.06 -5.14 17.05
C ARG A 384 -24.04 -4.24 16.36
N VAL A 385 -23.95 -4.36 15.04
CA VAL A 385 -23.04 -3.55 14.23
C VAL A 385 -23.23 -2.05 14.53
N PRO A 386 -22.21 -1.35 15.05
CA PRO A 386 -22.38 0.00 15.58
C PRO A 386 -22.58 0.98 14.43
N SER A 387 -23.79 1.55 14.29
CA SER A 387 -24.10 2.57 13.28
C SER A 387 -24.59 3.86 13.94
N ARG A 388 -24.33 5.00 13.31
CA ARG A 388 -24.72 6.34 13.79
C ARG A 388 -25.68 7.01 12.80
N ARG A 389 -26.17 8.19 13.17
CA ARG A 389 -27.08 8.96 12.30
C ARG A 389 -26.48 9.21 10.90
N ASN A 390 -25.20 9.57 10.82
CA ASN A 390 -24.47 9.88 9.59
C ASN A 390 -23.39 8.84 9.26
N THR A 391 -23.44 7.64 9.85
CA THR A 391 -22.44 6.59 9.63
C THR A 391 -23.11 5.23 9.55
N LEU A 392 -22.86 4.50 8.46
CA LEU A 392 -23.19 3.08 8.34
C LEU A 392 -21.92 2.25 8.38
N VAL A 393 -22.01 1.11 9.05
CA VAL A 393 -20.87 0.22 9.29
C VAL A 393 -21.16 -1.18 8.76
N CYS A 394 -20.16 -1.75 8.10
CA CYS A 394 -20.10 -3.14 7.68
C CYS A 394 -18.88 -3.77 8.36
N LEU A 395 -19.08 -4.77 9.20
CA LEU A 395 -17.98 -5.57 9.75
C LEU A 395 -17.63 -6.67 8.75
N VAL A 396 -16.35 -6.90 8.53
CA VAL A 396 -15.82 -7.87 7.58
C VAL A 396 -14.86 -8.81 8.29
N GLU A 397 -14.95 -10.10 8.02
CA GLU A 397 -14.05 -11.12 8.55
C GLU A 397 -13.76 -12.22 7.52
N PRO A 398 -12.54 -12.77 7.48
CA PRO A 398 -12.23 -13.94 6.67
C PRO A 398 -12.83 -15.22 7.28
N ARG A 399 -13.10 -16.22 6.44
CA ARG A 399 -13.46 -17.59 6.83
C ARG A 399 -12.28 -18.53 6.58
N ASP A 400 -12.31 -19.70 7.22
CA ASP A 400 -11.25 -20.71 7.10
C ASP A 400 -11.11 -21.28 5.68
N ASP A 401 -12.19 -21.26 4.90
CA ASP A 401 -12.22 -21.68 3.49
C ASP A 401 -11.67 -20.62 2.52
N GLY A 402 -11.16 -19.49 3.03
CA GLY A 402 -10.65 -18.38 2.23
C GLY A 402 -11.71 -17.39 1.76
N SER A 403 -13.00 -17.65 2.02
CA SER A 403 -14.08 -16.71 1.72
C SER A 403 -14.23 -15.64 2.82
N TRP A 404 -15.23 -14.78 2.69
CA TRP A 404 -15.42 -13.63 3.57
C TRP A 404 -16.86 -13.56 4.05
N THR A 405 -17.06 -13.09 5.29
CA THR A 405 -18.38 -12.83 5.85
C THR A 405 -18.54 -11.33 6.10
N ARG A 406 -19.76 -10.81 5.87
CA ARG A 406 -20.10 -9.40 6.10
C ARG A 406 -21.27 -9.27 7.06
N HIS A 407 -21.11 -8.45 8.10
CA HIS A 407 -22.18 -8.12 9.05
C HIS A 407 -22.53 -6.65 8.92
N ARG A 408 -23.78 -6.35 8.55
CA ARG A 408 -24.26 -4.98 8.42
C ARG A 408 -25.73 -4.91 8.81
N PRO A 409 -26.22 -3.75 9.29
CA PRO A 409 -27.65 -3.55 9.46
C PRO A 409 -28.37 -3.60 8.10
N ASP A 410 -29.60 -4.12 8.10
CA ASP A 410 -30.50 -4.01 6.96
C ASP A 410 -31.04 -2.57 6.87
N ASP A 411 -30.25 -1.71 6.25
CA ASP A 411 -30.54 -0.29 6.12
C ASP A 411 -30.59 0.11 4.63
N PRO A 412 -31.73 0.61 4.11
CA PRO A 412 -31.85 0.98 2.70
C PRO A 412 -30.90 2.12 2.29
N ARG A 413 -30.36 2.88 3.25
CA ARG A 413 -29.36 3.93 3.01
C ARG A 413 -28.04 3.38 2.46
N TRP A 414 -27.80 2.07 2.54
CA TRP A 414 -26.68 1.42 1.86
C TRP A 414 -26.66 1.67 0.36
N ALA A 415 -27.84 1.65 -0.29
CA ALA A 415 -27.99 1.94 -1.72
C ALA A 415 -26.94 1.24 -2.63
N GLY A 416 -26.53 0.02 -2.27
CA GLY A 416 -25.54 -0.79 -2.99
C GLY A 416 -24.06 -0.48 -2.67
N VAL A 417 -23.78 0.56 -1.86
CA VAL A 417 -22.41 0.90 -1.44
C VAL A 417 -21.79 -0.21 -0.59
N ASP A 418 -22.59 -1.03 0.10
CA ASP A 418 -22.10 -2.17 0.90
C ASP A 418 -21.26 -3.18 0.12
N ARG A 419 -21.46 -3.26 -1.21
CA ARG A 419 -20.70 -4.15 -2.10
C ARG A 419 -19.22 -3.78 -2.20
N VAL A 420 -18.85 -2.53 -1.92
CA VAL A 420 -17.42 -2.13 -1.93
C VAL A 420 -16.63 -2.77 -0.79
N PHE A 421 -17.33 -3.25 0.24
CA PHE A 421 -16.72 -3.92 1.40
C PHE A 421 -16.75 -5.44 1.27
N ASP A 422 -17.14 -5.97 0.10
CA ASP A 422 -17.10 -7.38 -0.22
C ASP A 422 -15.78 -7.70 -0.94
N PRO A 423 -14.84 -8.40 -0.29
CA PRO A 423 -13.53 -8.65 -0.90
C PRO A 423 -13.59 -9.73 -1.99
N GLU A 424 -14.65 -10.54 -1.98
CA GLU A 424 -14.86 -11.64 -2.91
C GLU A 424 -15.57 -11.13 -4.16
N THR A 425 -15.00 -11.38 -5.33
CA THR A 425 -15.62 -11.05 -6.61
C THR A 425 -16.82 -11.93 -6.92
N ASP A 426 -17.68 -11.47 -7.81
CA ASP A 426 -18.80 -12.26 -8.32
C ASP A 426 -18.35 -13.61 -8.90
N ARG A 427 -17.19 -13.65 -9.57
CA ARG A 427 -16.64 -14.89 -10.13
C ARG A 427 -16.15 -15.85 -9.05
N GLU A 428 -15.41 -15.34 -8.06
CA GLU A 428 -14.92 -16.16 -6.93
C GLU A 428 -16.08 -16.78 -6.15
N LYS A 429 -17.19 -16.05 -5.97
CA LYS A 429 -18.43 -16.60 -5.37
C LYS A 429 -19.01 -17.75 -6.20
N ILE A 430 -19.08 -17.59 -7.52
CA ILE A 430 -19.59 -18.63 -8.43
C ILE A 430 -18.68 -19.86 -8.39
N ASP A 431 -17.37 -19.66 -8.45
CA ASP A 431 -16.37 -20.74 -8.41
C ASP A 431 -16.45 -21.51 -7.09
N ARG A 432 -16.55 -20.81 -5.95
CA ARG A 432 -16.71 -21.42 -4.62
C ARG A 432 -17.96 -22.27 -4.51
N VAL A 433 -19.11 -21.77 -5.00
CA VAL A 433 -20.35 -22.57 -5.02
C VAL A 433 -20.18 -23.78 -5.95
N GLY A 434 -19.56 -23.61 -7.10
CA GLY A 434 -19.30 -24.68 -8.06
C GLY A 434 -18.43 -25.80 -7.47
N GLU A 435 -17.31 -25.44 -6.83
CA GLU A 435 -16.42 -26.37 -6.14
C GLU A 435 -17.15 -27.14 -5.03
N PHE A 436 -17.94 -26.43 -4.21
CA PHE A 436 -18.74 -27.05 -3.16
C PHE A 436 -19.75 -28.06 -3.74
N LEU A 437 -20.49 -27.68 -4.79
CA LEU A 437 -21.45 -28.55 -5.47
C LEU A 437 -20.79 -29.82 -6.01
N LEU A 438 -19.64 -29.67 -6.68
CA LEU A 438 -18.90 -30.80 -7.25
C LEU A 438 -18.41 -31.76 -6.18
N GLU A 439 -17.90 -31.26 -5.04
CA GLU A 439 -17.45 -32.10 -3.93
C GLU A 439 -18.62 -32.82 -3.24
N ALA A 440 -19.66 -32.07 -2.87
CA ALA A 440 -20.79 -32.58 -2.10
C ALA A 440 -21.67 -33.57 -2.89
N LEU A 441 -21.68 -33.50 -4.22
CA LEU A 441 -22.43 -34.40 -5.10
C LEU A 441 -21.58 -35.54 -5.70
N LYS A 442 -20.32 -35.72 -5.25
CA LYS A 442 -19.51 -36.91 -5.59
C LYS A 442 -20.18 -38.22 -5.14
N PRO A 443 -20.72 -38.35 -3.92
CA PRO A 443 -21.37 -39.58 -3.49
C PRO A 443 -22.68 -39.82 -4.26
N LYS A 444 -22.92 -41.08 -4.67
CA LYS A 444 -24.15 -41.44 -5.39
C LYS A 444 -25.36 -41.37 -4.45
N GLY A 445 -26.40 -40.65 -4.88
CA GLY A 445 -27.69 -40.57 -4.18
C GLY A 445 -27.88 -39.32 -3.32
N GLU A 446 -26.85 -38.49 -3.16
CA GLU A 446 -26.94 -37.20 -2.47
C GLU A 446 -27.71 -36.16 -3.30
N PHE A 447 -28.33 -35.23 -2.58
CA PHE A 447 -28.99 -34.06 -3.16
C PHE A 447 -28.77 -32.84 -2.28
N LEU A 448 -28.72 -31.66 -2.89
CA LEU A 448 -28.59 -30.40 -2.18
C LEU A 448 -29.79 -29.52 -2.46
N ILE A 449 -30.30 -28.86 -1.41
CA ILE A 449 -31.36 -27.86 -1.52
C ILE A 449 -30.69 -26.54 -1.87
N LEU A 450 -31.03 -25.97 -3.03
CA LEU A 450 -30.34 -24.76 -3.52
C LEU A 450 -30.45 -23.57 -2.55
N LYS A 451 -31.60 -23.43 -1.90
CA LYS A 451 -31.79 -22.39 -0.88
C LYS A 451 -30.84 -22.54 0.32
N ASN A 452 -30.54 -23.78 0.73
CA ASN A 452 -29.61 -23.99 1.84
C ASN A 452 -28.20 -23.56 1.45
N LEU A 453 -27.81 -23.67 0.17
CA LEU A 453 -26.50 -23.20 -0.29
C LEU A 453 -26.33 -21.69 -0.14
N GLU A 454 -27.40 -20.92 -0.36
CA GLU A 454 -27.39 -19.47 -0.16
C GLU A 454 -27.07 -19.13 1.31
N GLU A 455 -27.72 -19.83 2.25
CA GLU A 455 -27.58 -19.62 3.69
C GLU A 455 -26.24 -20.17 4.22
N ASP A 456 -25.85 -21.37 3.82
CA ASP A 456 -24.66 -22.07 4.32
C ASP A 456 -23.36 -21.41 3.83
N LEU A 457 -23.34 -20.99 2.56
CA LEU A 457 -22.17 -20.36 1.92
C LEU A 457 -22.16 -18.84 2.04
N ASP A 458 -23.24 -18.23 2.53
CA ASP A 458 -23.46 -16.77 2.56
C ASP A 458 -23.31 -16.13 1.16
N VAL A 459 -23.95 -16.76 0.16
CA VAL A 459 -23.85 -16.35 -1.25
C VAL A 459 -25.23 -15.98 -1.80
N PRO A 460 -25.40 -14.79 -2.40
CA PRO A 460 -26.66 -14.40 -3.03
C PRO A 460 -27.15 -15.39 -4.11
N ALA A 461 -28.47 -15.63 -4.14
CA ALA A 461 -29.16 -16.53 -5.09
C ALA A 461 -28.72 -16.42 -6.57
N PRO A 462 -28.45 -15.22 -7.13
CA PRO A 462 -27.99 -15.12 -8.52
C PRO A 462 -26.66 -15.85 -8.78
N PHE A 463 -25.72 -15.83 -7.83
CA PHE A 463 -24.43 -16.50 -7.98
C PHE A 463 -24.56 -18.00 -7.79
N VAL A 464 -25.43 -18.46 -6.87
CA VAL A 464 -25.78 -19.88 -6.73
C VAL A 464 -26.39 -20.42 -8.02
N SER A 465 -27.32 -19.66 -8.62
CA SER A 465 -27.96 -20.05 -9.88
C SER A 465 -26.95 -20.15 -11.02
N ALA A 466 -26.06 -19.17 -11.16
CA ALA A 466 -24.99 -19.19 -12.16
C ALA A 466 -24.04 -20.39 -11.97
N ALA A 467 -23.63 -20.67 -10.73
CA ALA A 467 -22.77 -21.82 -10.42
C ALA A 467 -23.45 -23.16 -10.73
N VAL A 468 -24.75 -23.29 -10.42
CA VAL A 468 -25.55 -24.48 -10.77
C VAL A 468 -25.60 -24.66 -12.29
N GLU A 469 -25.85 -23.60 -13.04
CA GLU A 469 -25.86 -23.65 -14.52
C GLU A 469 -24.50 -24.12 -15.08
N GLU A 470 -23.38 -23.58 -14.58
CA GLU A 470 -22.03 -23.99 -15.00
C GLU A 470 -21.75 -25.46 -14.67
N VAL A 471 -22.10 -25.91 -13.45
CA VAL A 471 -21.90 -27.29 -13.01
C VAL A 471 -22.76 -28.28 -13.82
N LEU A 472 -23.99 -27.94 -14.18
CA LEU A 472 -24.85 -28.78 -15.04
C LEU A 472 -24.30 -28.94 -16.47
N VAL A 473 -23.60 -27.92 -16.98
CA VAL A 473 -22.92 -28.00 -18.29
C VAL A 473 -21.71 -28.93 -18.20
N MET A 474 -20.96 -28.87 -17.09
CA MET A 474 -19.78 -29.70 -16.87
C MET A 474 -20.10 -31.17 -16.59
N ASP A 475 -21.13 -31.45 -15.79
CA ASP A 475 -21.56 -32.80 -15.42
C ASP A 475 -23.01 -33.07 -15.86
N ARG A 476 -23.15 -33.75 -17.00
CA ARG A 476 -24.46 -34.09 -17.61
C ARG A 476 -25.28 -35.11 -16.81
N GLU A 477 -24.69 -35.75 -15.80
CA GLU A 477 -25.44 -36.61 -14.88
C GLU A 477 -26.20 -35.80 -13.85
N LEU A 478 -25.87 -34.52 -13.65
CA LEU A 478 -26.59 -33.67 -12.71
C LEU A 478 -27.87 -33.11 -13.34
N GLU A 479 -28.89 -32.93 -12.49
CA GLU A 479 -30.12 -32.25 -12.85
C GLU A 479 -30.65 -31.44 -11.68
N VAL A 480 -31.34 -30.35 -12.01
CA VAL A 480 -32.18 -29.62 -11.06
C VAL A 480 -33.60 -30.17 -11.14
N ALA A 481 -34.16 -30.55 -10.00
CA ALA A 481 -35.51 -31.06 -9.88
C ALA A 481 -36.28 -30.29 -8.81
N GLU A 482 -37.60 -30.15 -8.98
CA GLU A 482 -38.48 -29.65 -7.93
C GLU A 482 -38.98 -30.83 -7.10
N CYS A 483 -38.73 -30.80 -5.79
CA CYS A 483 -39.15 -31.85 -4.86
C CYS A 483 -39.79 -31.20 -3.61
N GLY A 484 -41.10 -31.37 -3.45
CA GLY A 484 -41.84 -30.81 -2.31
C GLY A 484 -41.82 -29.27 -2.26
N GLY A 485 -41.87 -28.61 -3.42
CA GLY A 485 -41.82 -27.14 -3.53
C GLY A 485 -40.43 -26.53 -3.29
N ARG A 486 -39.38 -27.35 -3.31
CA ARG A 486 -37.98 -26.91 -3.19
C ARG A 486 -37.20 -27.32 -4.44
N HIS A 487 -36.34 -26.43 -4.92
CA HIS A 487 -35.38 -26.76 -5.96
C HIS A 487 -34.19 -27.50 -5.35
N ILE A 488 -33.94 -28.70 -5.87
CA ILE A 488 -32.79 -29.52 -5.49
C ILE A 488 -31.91 -29.78 -6.70
N ILE A 489 -30.59 -29.88 -6.48
CA ILE A 489 -29.64 -30.44 -7.45
C ILE A 489 -29.25 -31.84 -7.00
N LYS A 490 -29.27 -32.80 -7.92
CA LYS A 490 -28.96 -34.22 -7.66
C LYS A 490 -28.40 -34.89 -8.91
N ARG A 491 -27.79 -36.07 -8.75
CA ARG A 491 -27.47 -36.96 -9.89
C ARG A 491 -28.71 -37.69 -10.39
N ARG A 492 -28.84 -37.82 -11.71
CA ARG A 492 -29.83 -38.65 -12.40
C ARG A 492 -29.65 -40.11 -11.98
N ARG A 493 -30.75 -40.77 -11.64
CA ARG A 493 -30.73 -42.23 -11.47
C ARG A 493 -30.65 -42.85 -12.86
N LEU A 494 -29.52 -43.46 -13.18
CA LEU A 494 -29.33 -44.27 -14.38
C LEU A 494 -30.20 -45.53 -14.34
#